data_AF-A0A938GUW7-F1
#
_entry.id   AF-A0A938GUW7-F1
#
_cell.length_a   1.000
_cell.length_b   1.000
_cell.length_c   1.000
_cell.angle_alpha   90.00
_cell.angle_beta   90.00
_cell.angle_gamma   90.00
#
_symmetry.space_group_name_H-M   'P 1'
#
loop_
_entity.id
_entity.type
_entity.pdbx_description
1 polymer ?
#
loop_
_entity_poly.entity_id
_entity_poly.type
_entity_poly.pdbx_seq_one_letter_code
_entity_poly.pdbx_strand_id
1 'polypeptide(L)' 'MACPACLGFGLRQIDLREEMMRLAEQHGVEVEIVPHSDNLMKLGGVGCLLRYQSPGDIGR' A
#
# COMPACT_ATOMS: atom_id res chain seq x y z
N MET A 1 3.25 11.05 19.16
CA MET A 1 4.02 10.64 17.97
C MET A 1 3.85 11.76 16.94
N ALA A 2 4.93 12.31 16.40
CA ALA A 2 4.87 13.43 15.44
C ALA A 2 5.14 12.92 14.03
N CYS A 3 4.53 13.55 13.02
CA CYS A 3 4.83 13.23 11.63
C CYS A 3 6.31 13.56 11.34
N PRO A 4 7.13 12.61 10.83
CA PRO A 4 8.54 12.89 10.56
C PRO A 4 8.75 13.90 9.42
N ALA A 5 7.75 14.12 8.56
CA ALA A 5 7.83 15.07 7.45
C ALA A 5 7.42 16.50 7.83
N CYS A 6 6.39 16.67 8.68
CA CYS A 6 5.84 18.00 9.00
C CYS A 6 5.82 18.34 10.50
N LEU A 7 6.31 17.45 11.36
CA LEU A 7 6.35 17.58 12.84
C LEU A 7 4.99 17.82 13.52
N GLY A 8 3.89 17.70 12.77
CA GLY A 8 2.54 17.81 13.31
C GLY A 8 2.22 16.66 14.27
N PHE A 9 1.49 16.99 15.35
CA PHE A 9 1.13 16.05 16.43
C PHE A 9 -0.25 15.41 16.25
N GLY A 10 -1.04 15.85 15.26
CA GLY A 10 -2.40 15.37 14.98
C GLY A 10 -2.43 14.11 14.10
N LEU A 11 -1.64 13.09 14.42
CA LEU A 11 -1.71 11.82 13.69
C LEU A 11 -3.02 11.10 14.03
N ARG A 12 -3.80 10.79 13.00
CA ARG A 12 -5.04 10.03 13.14
C ARG A 12 -4.71 8.54 13.11
N GLN A 13 -5.27 7.76 14.03
CA GLN A 13 -5.33 6.31 13.83
C GLN A 13 -6.32 6.00 12.72
N ILE A 14 -5.91 5.12 11.81
CA ILE A 14 -6.72 4.61 10.71
C ILE A 14 -6.50 3.10 10.63
N ASP A 15 -7.53 2.38 10.18
CA ASP A 15 -7.33 1.02 9.68
C ASP A 15 -6.66 1.14 8.30
N LEU A 16 -5.41 0.66 8.21
CA LEU A 16 -4.63 0.78 6.99
C LEU A 16 -5.27 0.04 5.82
N ARG A 17 -5.91 -1.11 6.08
CA ARG A 17 -6.56 -1.91 5.03
C ARG A 17 -7.76 -1.16 4.47
N GLU A 18 -8.61 -0.62 5.34
CA GLU A 18 -9.78 0.16 4.91
C GLU A 18 -9.37 1.42 4.14
N GLU A 19 -8.35 2.14 4.62
CA GLU A 19 -7.89 3.34 3.95
C GLU A 19 -7.27 3.03 2.57
N MET A 20 -6.55 1.91 2.43
CA MET A 20 -6.06 1.44 1.14
C MET A 20 -7.20 1.12 0.17
N MET A 21 -8.25 0.42 0.64
CA MET A 21 -9.44 0.14 -0.18
C MET A 21 -10.16 1.43 -0.60
N ARG A 22 -10.33 2.38 0.34
CA ARG A 22 -10.95 3.68 0.06
C ARG A 22 -10.20 4.44 -1.03
N LEU A 23 -8.87 4.46 -0.96
CA LEU A 23 -8.03 5.11 -1.96
C LEU A 23 -8.08 4.38 -3.30
N ALA A 24 -8.02 3.04 -3.31
CA ALA A 24 -8.09 2.27 -4.54
C ALA A 24 -9.38 2.53 -5.30
N GLU A 25 -10.53 2.54 -4.60
CA GLU A 25 -11.83 2.90 -5.16
C GLU A 25 -11.81 4.33 -5.74
N GLN A 26 -11.31 5.30 -4.98
CA GLN A 26 -11.21 6.70 -5.43
C GLN A 26 -10.35 6.88 -6.68
N HIS A 27 -9.35 6.02 -6.86
CA HIS A 27 -8.45 6.06 -8.01
C HIS A 27 -8.86 5.09 -9.13
N GLY A 28 -9.97 4.36 -8.99
CA GLY A 28 -10.42 3.34 -9.96
C GLY A 28 -9.40 2.22 -10.16
N VAL A 29 -8.69 1.86 -9.10
CA VAL A 29 -7.69 0.78 -9.10
C VAL A 29 -8.38 -0.53 -8.71
N GLU A 30 -8.20 -1.55 -9.52
CA GLU A 30 -8.68 -2.89 -9.23
C GLU A 30 -7.92 -3.49 -8.04
N VAL A 31 -8.66 -4.04 -7.07
CA VAL A 31 -8.10 -4.71 -5.89
C VAL A 31 -8.61 -6.13 -5.83
N GLU A 32 -7.68 -7.08 -5.75
CA GLU A 32 -7.98 -8.48 -5.52
C GLU A 32 -7.59 -8.88 -4.10
N ILE A 33 -8.55 -9.39 -3.33
CA ILE A 33 -8.28 -9.99 -2.03
C ILE A 33 -8.05 -11.48 -2.25
N VAL A 34 -6.81 -11.91 -2.08
CA VAL A 34 -6.44 -13.32 -2.25
C VAL A 34 -6.50 -14.10 -0.93
N PRO A 35 -6.68 -15.42 -0.98
CA PRO A 35 -6.44 -16.30 0.16
C PRO A 35 -4.99 -16.19 0.67
N HIS A 36 -4.73 -16.82 1.81
CA HIS A 36 -3.39 -16.86 2.38
C HIS A 36 -2.34 -17.32 1.36
N SER A 37 -1.28 -16.50 1.20
CA SER A 37 -0.20 -16.73 0.25
C SER A 37 1.14 -16.43 0.92
N ASP A 38 1.95 -17.47 1.14
CA ASP A 38 3.28 -17.33 1.75
C ASP A 38 4.17 -16.34 1.01
N ASN A 39 4.04 -16.28 -0.31
CA ASN A 39 4.82 -15.36 -1.15
C ASN A 39 4.44 -13.91 -0.90
N LEU A 40 3.14 -13.59 -0.77
CA LEU A 40 2.71 -12.24 -0.41
C LEU A 40 3.04 -11.90 1.04
N MET A 41 2.93 -12.87 1.95
CA MET A 41 3.29 -12.66 3.35
C MET A 41 4.78 -12.28 3.51
N LYS A 42 5.67 -12.87 2.71
CA LYS A 42 7.09 -12.45 2.64
C LYS A 42 7.29 -11.01 2.19
N LEU A 43 6.33 -10.43 1.46
CA LEU A 43 6.33 -9.04 1.02
C LEU A 43 5.55 -8.10 1.97
N GLY A 44 5.10 -8.59 3.12
CA GLY A 44 4.29 -7.82 4.07
C GLY A 44 2.78 -7.99 3.90
N GLY A 45 2.34 -8.97 3.11
CA GLY A 45 0.94 -9.34 2.94
C GLY A 45 0.15 -8.50 1.93
N VAL A 46 0.81 -7.56 1.24
CA VAL A 46 0.20 -6.72 0.21
C VAL A 46 1.18 -6.51 -0.95
N GLY A 47 0.67 -6.36 -2.17
CA GLY A 47 1.48 -6.14 -3.37
C GLY A 47 0.65 -5.46 -4.46
N CYS A 48 1.31 -5.09 -5.57
CA CYS A 48 0.63 -4.53 -6.73
C CYS A 48 1.31 -4.98 -8.03
N LEU A 49 0.50 -5.11 -9.09
CA LEU A 49 0.99 -5.32 -10.45
C LEU A 49 1.03 -3.96 -11.16
N LEU A 50 2.23 -3.50 -11.48
CA LEU A 50 2.39 -2.24 -12.20
C LEU A 50 2.23 -2.46 -13.71
N ARG A 51 1.55 -1.53 -14.38
CA ARG A 51 1.42 -1.53 -15.85
C ARG A 51 2.75 -1.27 -16.57
N TYR A 52 3.66 -0.58 -15.89
CA TYR A 52 4.99 -0.24 -16.39
C TYR A 52 6.02 -0.51 -15.30
N GLN A 53 7.26 -0.76 -15.68
CA GLN A 53 8.35 -0.93 -14.72
C GLN A 53 8.49 0.34 -13.87
N SER A 54 8.66 0.17 -12.56
CA SER A 54 8.94 1.34 -11.74
C SER A 54 10.37 1.83 -12.05
N PRO A 55 10.64 3.14 -11.95
CA PRO A 55 12.01 3.67 -12.13
C PRO A 55 13.04 3.08 -11.15
N GLY A 56 12.61 2.38 -10.10
CA GLY A 56 13.48 1.67 -9.16
C GLY A 56 13.76 0.21 -9.51
N ASP A 57 13.07 -0.34 -10.53
CA ASP A 57 13.20 -1.75 -10.96
C ASP A 57 14.17 -1.94 -12.14
N ILE A 58 14.78 -0.86 -12.63
CA ILE A 58 15.80 -0.93 -13.69
C ILE A 58 17.09 -1.55 -13.13
N GLY A 59 17.27 -2.86 -13.34
CA GLY A 59 18.55 -3.55 -13.13
C GLY A 59 18.74 -4.24 -11.78
N ARG A 60 17.72 -4.94 -11.26
CA ARG A 60 17.93 -5.94 -10.20
C ARG A 60 17.96 -7.36 -10.77
#